data_AF-A0A5N4AT73-F1
#
_entry.id   AF-A0A5N4AT73-F1
#
_cell.length_a   1.000
_cell.length_b   1.000
_cell.length_c   1.000
_cell.angle_alpha   90.00
_cell.angle_beta   90.00
_cell.angle_gamma   90.00
#
_symmetry.space_group_name_H-M   'P 1'
#
loop_
_entity.id
_entity.type
_entity.pdbx_description
1 polymer ?
#
loop_
_entity_poly.entity_id
_entity_poly.type
_entity_poly.pdbx_seq_one_letter_code
_entity_poly.pdbx_strand_id
1 'polypeptide(L)'
;MSELEDFLKRHNVPEEVVQNIIAEQISEEVINMMSDTELKTFLPAYGHRKLVREFCLMRAPSTSKQEASKQSLLEKIRSQIFRGNKNDEESVVHTKKKIKYNSEKSTRNIEMGWLHEDGNKIVQVRSKKGGGTRKLTVEKSAMKQELIEAAQKVFFPNGFSPKGNIEDFDFDLLDFKHNEYPPDISISQILNSTKVKVLRFYLKSERKNINDEDLDILQELQNRNNIFCNKDRLINRPNLEDLNAENQFQQTDNIQTLTLHRGKIFEELIEAFQKHTFHYSCALKIEMILPNGETEYAEDVGGVFRDTLSEFWSSFYEKCSVGTNLKIPYLRHDFNETQWKAIASIFLKGFTTESYIPIKIAPVFILSCLGCAIQDEDLIQNFLHFVCESEREILRQALLDFDNVDSDELLDIFSNYDAKWIPTKTNINLFLRDIAHKELIQKPAFVIKCFGQVFQTHSRISTSEIMALFNNIKPSSKNCLAKIHLQNANETTPQITEIYGYLKKFIKEVDDSTRSAFFRFCTGSDLPTRDIYVSIINTTGFGRVPIGHTCSGLLELPSSYENFVVFRSEMTNILQSNVWVMDIV
;
A
#
# COMPACT_ATOMS: atom_id res chain seq x y z
N MET A 1 -9.51 -46.27 -31.11
CA MET A 1 -10.04 -44.90 -31.25
C MET A 1 -8.99 -43.95 -30.73
N SER A 2 -8.72 -42.85 -31.43
CA SER A 2 -7.75 -41.86 -30.94
C SER A 2 -8.34 -41.13 -29.74
N GLU A 3 -7.51 -40.69 -28.78
CA GLU A 3 -8.03 -39.96 -27.61
C GLU A 3 -8.76 -38.66 -27.98
N LEU A 4 -8.37 -38.04 -29.09
CA LEU A 4 -9.05 -36.90 -29.70
C LEU A 4 -10.46 -37.27 -30.21
N GLU A 5 -10.62 -38.43 -30.85
CA GLU A 5 -11.93 -38.92 -31.30
C GLU A 5 -12.88 -39.13 -30.11
N ASP A 6 -12.40 -39.77 -29.05
CA ASP A 6 -13.18 -39.98 -27.83
C ASP A 6 -13.55 -38.65 -27.15
N PHE A 7 -12.64 -37.68 -27.15
CA PHE A 7 -12.90 -36.33 -26.63
C PHE A 7 -13.99 -35.61 -27.43
N LEU A 8 -13.90 -35.62 -28.76
CA LEU A 8 -14.90 -34.97 -29.63
C LEU A 8 -16.29 -35.58 -29.45
N LYS A 9 -16.37 -36.92 -29.34
CA LYS A 9 -17.63 -37.65 -29.09
C LYS A 9 -18.23 -37.31 -27.73
N ARG A 10 -17.42 -37.22 -26.67
CA ARG A 10 -17.88 -36.84 -25.31
C ARG A 10 -18.41 -35.41 -25.23
N HIS A 11 -17.94 -34.52 -26.10
CA HIS A 11 -18.35 -33.11 -26.14
C HIS A 11 -19.43 -32.82 -27.18
N ASN A 12 -20.20 -33.83 -27.61
CA ASN A 12 -21.33 -33.70 -28.53
C ASN A 12 -20.96 -33.04 -29.89
N VAL A 13 -19.75 -33.26 -30.37
CA VAL A 13 -19.39 -32.86 -31.75
C VAL A 13 -20.13 -33.79 -32.72
N PRO A 14 -20.81 -33.27 -33.76
CA PRO A 14 -21.56 -34.11 -34.70
C PRO A 14 -20.69 -35.21 -35.32
N GLU A 15 -21.23 -36.43 -35.43
CA GLU A 15 -20.47 -37.60 -35.90
C GLU A 15 -19.89 -37.38 -37.31
N GLU A 16 -20.60 -36.65 -38.19
CA GLU A 16 -20.11 -36.25 -39.52
C GLU A 16 -18.84 -35.40 -39.45
N VAL A 17 -18.74 -34.52 -38.45
CA VAL A 17 -17.58 -33.65 -38.24
C VAL A 17 -16.41 -34.45 -37.68
N VAL A 18 -16.67 -35.38 -36.76
CA VAL A 18 -15.66 -36.28 -36.21
C VAL A 18 -15.09 -37.18 -37.31
N GLN A 19 -15.94 -37.73 -38.18
CA GLN A 19 -15.49 -38.53 -39.32
C GLN A 19 -14.66 -37.72 -40.32
N ASN A 20 -14.99 -36.46 -40.55
CA ASN A 20 -14.21 -35.58 -41.42
C ASN A 20 -12.80 -35.30 -40.86
N ILE A 21 -12.69 -35.06 -39.55
CA ILE A 21 -11.40 -34.89 -38.86
C ILE A 21 -10.54 -36.16 -38.95
N ILE A 22 -11.15 -37.34 -38.84
CA ILE A 22 -10.47 -38.64 -38.97
C ILE A 22 -10.05 -38.90 -40.43
N ALA A 23 -10.93 -38.63 -41.40
CA ALA A 23 -10.66 -38.85 -42.82
C ALA A 23 -9.48 -37.99 -43.32
N GLU A 24 -9.39 -36.75 -42.83
CA GLU A 24 -8.34 -35.78 -43.16
C GLU A 24 -7.08 -35.93 -42.28
N GLN A 25 -7.03 -36.95 -41.40
CA GLN A 25 -5.90 -37.26 -40.52
C GLN A 25 -5.44 -36.07 -39.66
N ILE A 26 -6.38 -35.26 -39.18
CA ILE A 26 -6.07 -34.08 -38.36
C ILE A 26 -5.70 -34.53 -36.94
N SER A 27 -4.41 -34.46 -36.60
CA SER A 27 -3.89 -34.81 -35.27
C SER A 27 -3.91 -33.62 -34.28
N GLU A 28 -3.67 -33.89 -33.00
CA GLU A 28 -3.56 -32.87 -31.94
C GLU A 28 -2.47 -31.82 -32.26
N GLU A 29 -1.34 -32.25 -32.85
CA GLU A 29 -0.27 -31.36 -33.27
C GLU A 29 -0.68 -30.47 -34.45
N VAL A 30 -1.42 -31.03 -35.42
CA VAL A 30 -1.92 -30.29 -36.59
C VAL A 30 -2.89 -29.20 -36.15
N ILE A 31 -3.79 -29.50 -35.20
CA ILE A 31 -4.74 -28.53 -34.64
C ILE A 31 -4.04 -27.33 -34.00
N ASN A 32 -2.91 -27.55 -33.33
CA ASN A 32 -2.13 -26.48 -32.71
C ASN A 32 -1.42 -25.58 -33.74
N MET A 33 -1.14 -26.09 -34.95
CA MET A 33 -0.50 -25.34 -36.03
C MET A 33 -1.48 -24.61 -36.95
N MET A 34 -2.76 -24.99 -36.95
CA MET A 34 -3.78 -24.37 -37.77
C MET A 34 -4.21 -22.99 -37.23
N SER A 35 -4.56 -22.07 -38.12
CA SER A 35 -5.25 -20.82 -37.77
C SER A 35 -6.71 -21.08 -37.36
N ASP A 36 -7.38 -20.12 -36.69
CA ASP A 36 -8.82 -20.30 -36.36
C ASP A 36 -9.69 -20.40 -37.62
N THR A 37 -9.27 -19.75 -38.71
CA THR A 37 -9.93 -19.81 -40.02
C THR A 37 -9.84 -21.18 -40.67
N GLU A 38 -8.69 -21.86 -40.58
CA GLU A 38 -8.53 -23.22 -41.09
C GLU A 38 -9.23 -24.21 -40.17
N LEU A 39 -9.13 -24.06 -38.86
CA LEU A 39 -9.82 -24.96 -37.93
C LEU A 39 -11.35 -24.86 -38.07
N LYS A 40 -11.88 -23.71 -38.48
CA LYS A 40 -13.31 -23.47 -38.75
C LYS A 40 -13.85 -24.31 -39.92
N THR A 41 -13.02 -24.72 -40.88
CA THR A 41 -13.49 -25.56 -42.00
C THR A 41 -13.83 -26.97 -41.54
N PHE A 42 -13.23 -27.43 -40.45
CA PHE A 42 -13.48 -28.75 -39.86
C PHE A 42 -14.38 -28.67 -38.63
N LEU A 43 -14.25 -27.63 -37.81
CA LEU A 43 -15.07 -27.39 -36.62
C LEU A 43 -15.80 -26.04 -36.75
N PRO A 44 -17.00 -25.99 -37.39
CA PRO A 44 -17.70 -24.74 -37.65
C PRO A 44 -18.12 -23.98 -36.38
N ALA A 45 -18.48 -24.72 -35.32
CA ALA A 45 -18.88 -24.18 -34.04
C ALA A 45 -17.67 -23.60 -33.28
N TYR A 46 -17.74 -22.31 -32.93
CA TYR A 46 -16.68 -21.60 -32.23
C TYR A 46 -16.35 -22.22 -30.86
N GLY A 47 -17.37 -22.66 -30.11
CA GLY A 47 -17.18 -23.33 -28.82
C GLY A 47 -16.36 -24.62 -28.93
N HIS A 48 -16.63 -25.44 -29.95
CA HIS A 48 -15.88 -26.68 -30.17
C HIS A 48 -14.43 -26.39 -30.55
N ARG A 49 -14.16 -25.35 -31.35
CA ARG A 49 -12.77 -24.94 -31.66
C ARG A 49 -11.99 -24.52 -30.43
N LYS A 50 -12.62 -23.80 -29.50
CA LYS A 50 -11.98 -23.39 -28.24
C LYS A 50 -11.68 -24.59 -27.34
N LEU A 51 -12.67 -25.46 -27.15
CA LEU A 51 -12.54 -26.68 -26.34
C LEU A 51 -11.45 -27.60 -26.87
N VAL A 52 -11.40 -27.81 -28.18
CA VAL A 52 -10.41 -28.70 -28.82
C VAL A 52 -9.00 -28.10 -28.77
N ARG A 53 -8.85 -26.77 -28.96
CA ARG A 53 -7.55 -26.11 -28.77
C ARG A 53 -7.06 -26.20 -27.34
N GLU A 54 -7.94 -26.03 -26.37
CA GLU A 54 -7.57 -26.14 -24.96
C GLU A 54 -7.16 -27.57 -24.57
N PHE A 55 -7.89 -28.57 -25.07
CA PHE A 55 -7.52 -29.98 -24.96
C PHE A 55 -6.12 -30.26 -25.52
N CYS A 56 -5.81 -29.77 -26.73
CA CYS A 56 -4.50 -29.96 -27.36
C CYS A 56 -3.38 -29.18 -26.64
N LEU A 57 -3.68 -28.00 -26.07
CA LEU A 57 -2.70 -27.19 -25.33
C LEU A 57 -2.34 -27.77 -23.95
N MET A 58 -3.31 -28.38 -23.25
CA MET A 58 -3.05 -29.00 -21.95
C MET A 58 -2.08 -30.18 -22.05
N ARG A 59 -2.05 -30.83 -23.22
CA ARG A 59 -1.27 -32.06 -23.49
C ARG A 59 0.07 -31.78 -24.19
N ALA A 60 0.33 -30.54 -24.59
CA ALA A 60 1.57 -30.16 -25.28
C ALA A 60 2.76 -29.99 -24.29
N PRO A 61 3.98 -30.44 -24.64
CA PRO A 61 5.17 -30.32 -23.78
C PRO A 61 5.53 -28.86 -23.52
N SER A 62 6.05 -28.57 -22.33
CA SER A 62 6.23 -27.23 -21.73
C SER A 62 6.93 -26.17 -22.61
N THR A 63 7.78 -26.59 -23.54
CA THR A 63 8.48 -25.73 -24.51
C THR A 63 7.56 -25.15 -25.59
N SER A 64 6.48 -25.84 -25.94
CA SER A 64 5.55 -25.45 -27.02
C SER A 64 4.47 -24.44 -26.58
N LYS A 65 4.18 -24.34 -25.26
CA LYS A 65 3.23 -23.37 -24.68
C LYS A 65 3.68 -21.92 -24.85
N GLN A 66 4.99 -21.65 -24.89
CA GLN A 66 5.53 -20.31 -25.14
C GLN A 66 5.47 -19.89 -26.61
N GLU A 67 5.59 -20.83 -27.56
CA GLU A 67 5.55 -20.52 -29.00
C GLU A 67 4.12 -20.28 -29.51
N ALA A 68 3.13 -21.06 -29.05
CA ALA A 68 1.72 -20.87 -29.40
C ALA A 68 1.18 -19.51 -28.93
N SER A 69 1.61 -19.03 -27.75
CA SER A 69 1.26 -17.70 -27.22
C SER A 69 1.82 -16.56 -28.08
N LYS A 70 3.09 -16.68 -28.51
CA LYS A 70 3.76 -15.71 -29.41
C LYS A 70 3.11 -15.67 -30.80
N GLN A 71 2.68 -16.81 -31.33
CA GLN A 71 1.99 -16.87 -32.63
C GLN A 71 0.59 -16.22 -32.59
N SER A 72 -0.18 -16.40 -31.52
CA SER A 72 -1.49 -15.73 -31.39
C SER A 72 -1.37 -14.20 -31.27
N LEU A 73 -0.28 -13.72 -30.66
CA LEU A 73 0.03 -12.30 -30.56
C LEU A 73 0.43 -11.72 -31.91
N LEU A 74 1.23 -12.44 -32.70
CA LEU A 74 1.63 -12.07 -34.06
C LEU A 74 0.44 -12.07 -35.04
N GLU A 75 -0.51 -13.01 -34.90
CA GLU A 75 -1.76 -12.99 -35.68
C GLU A 75 -2.67 -11.82 -35.30
N LYS A 76 -2.78 -11.48 -34.01
CA LYS A 76 -3.52 -10.28 -33.58
C LYS A 76 -2.91 -9.01 -34.17
N ILE A 77 -1.58 -8.90 -34.18
CA ILE A 77 -0.84 -7.78 -34.78
C ILE A 77 -1.06 -7.75 -36.31
N ARG A 78 -0.97 -8.89 -37.00
CA ARG A 78 -1.24 -8.96 -38.45
C ARG A 78 -2.69 -8.59 -38.78
N SER A 79 -3.66 -9.05 -38.00
CA SER A 79 -5.08 -8.72 -38.21
C SER A 79 -5.39 -7.23 -38.01
N GLN A 80 -4.60 -6.54 -37.17
CA GLN A 80 -4.71 -5.09 -36.97
C GLN A 80 -4.02 -4.28 -38.06
N ILE A 81 -2.92 -4.79 -38.65
CA ILE A 81 -2.20 -4.10 -39.73
C ILE A 81 -2.96 -4.16 -41.08
N PHE A 82 -3.69 -5.25 -41.36
CA PHE A 82 -4.36 -5.45 -42.65
C PHE A 82 -5.85 -5.04 -42.68
N ARG A 83 -6.43 -4.55 -41.58
CA ARG A 83 -7.83 -4.05 -41.54
C ARG A 83 -7.98 -2.56 -41.85
N GLY A 84 -6.88 -1.81 -41.95
CA GLY A 84 -6.90 -0.42 -42.37
C GLY A 84 -6.55 -0.27 -43.85
N ASN A 85 -7.41 -0.75 -44.76
CA ASN A 85 -7.56 -0.28 -46.15
C ASN A 85 -8.34 -1.31 -46.98
N LYS A 86 -9.65 -1.09 -47.13
CA LYS A 86 -10.44 -1.41 -48.33
C LYS A 86 -11.86 -0.84 -48.17
N ASN A 87 -12.12 0.25 -48.92
CA ASN A 87 -13.39 0.64 -49.58
C ASN A 87 -14.55 1.05 -48.65
N ASP A 88 -15.26 2.19 -48.77
CA ASP A 88 -15.64 3.06 -49.90
C ASP A 88 -15.70 4.55 -49.42
N GLU A 89 -15.13 5.53 -50.11
CA GLU A 89 -15.79 6.43 -51.10
C GLU A 89 -17.20 6.95 -50.70
N GLU A 90 -17.25 8.09 -49.99
CA GLU A 90 -17.92 9.36 -50.43
C GLU A 90 -18.04 10.40 -49.30
N SER A 91 -17.89 11.68 -49.67
CA SER A 91 -18.31 12.92 -48.98
C SER A 91 -17.46 13.54 -47.83
N VAL A 92 -16.44 14.31 -48.26
CA VAL A 92 -16.11 15.74 -47.95
C VAL A 92 -16.28 16.30 -46.50
N VAL A 93 -15.17 16.85 -45.97
CA VAL A 93 -14.96 18.15 -45.25
C VAL A 93 -14.08 18.04 -43.97
N HIS A 94 -12.83 18.53 -44.09
CA HIS A 94 -11.97 19.20 -43.08
C HIS A 94 -11.53 18.39 -41.82
N THR A 95 -10.26 18.09 -41.56
CA THR A 95 -9.13 19.03 -41.40
C THR A 95 -7.81 18.25 -41.36
N LYS A 96 -6.79 18.69 -42.10
CA LYS A 96 -5.44 18.12 -42.02
C LYS A 96 -4.81 18.45 -40.66
N LYS A 97 -4.66 17.49 -39.75
CA LYS A 97 -3.73 17.61 -38.62
C LYS A 97 -2.30 17.65 -39.17
N LYS A 98 -1.69 18.83 -39.17
CA LYS A 98 -0.26 19.02 -39.44
C LYS A 98 0.56 18.20 -38.43
N ILE A 99 1.35 17.26 -38.92
CA ILE A 99 2.43 16.64 -38.15
C ILE A 99 3.52 17.71 -37.99
N LYS A 100 3.75 18.18 -36.76
CA LYS A 100 4.86 19.10 -36.44
C LYS A 100 6.17 18.30 -36.43
N TYR A 101 7.15 18.72 -37.24
CA TYR A 101 8.50 18.16 -37.24
C TYR A 101 9.27 18.59 -35.96
N ASN A 102 10.08 17.69 -35.39
CA ASN A 102 10.87 17.94 -34.16
C ASN A 102 11.93 19.08 -34.31
N SER A 103 12.17 19.59 -35.52
CA SER A 103 13.07 20.72 -35.78
C SER A 103 12.56 22.03 -35.18
N GLU A 104 11.24 22.24 -35.11
CA GLU A 104 10.60 23.51 -34.72
C GLU A 104 10.44 23.72 -33.19
N LYS A 105 10.68 22.70 -32.36
CA LYS A 105 10.51 22.82 -30.88
C LYS A 105 11.66 23.62 -30.26
N SER A 106 11.39 24.61 -29.41
CA SER A 106 12.39 25.41 -28.68
C SER A 106 13.14 24.61 -27.61
N THR A 107 12.52 23.53 -27.11
CA THR A 107 13.04 22.68 -26.04
C THR A 107 13.58 21.33 -26.53
N ARG A 108 14.40 20.69 -25.68
CA ARG A 108 15.01 19.38 -25.91
C ARG A 108 15.03 18.54 -24.64
N ASN A 109 14.93 17.22 -24.81
CA ASN A 109 15.08 16.27 -23.71
C ASN A 109 16.55 15.87 -23.58
N ILE A 110 17.08 15.94 -22.36
CA ILE A 110 18.42 15.51 -21.99
C ILE A 110 18.36 14.50 -20.84
N GLU A 111 19.42 13.73 -20.65
CA GLU A 111 19.61 12.84 -19.51
C GLU A 111 20.61 13.45 -18.52
N MET A 112 20.23 13.52 -17.25
CA MET A 112 21.05 14.11 -16.18
C MET A 112 21.30 13.06 -15.10
N GLY A 113 22.57 12.74 -14.82
CA GLY A 113 23.01 11.94 -13.68
C GLY A 113 23.58 12.79 -12.56
N TRP A 114 23.90 12.17 -11.42
CA TRP A 114 24.55 12.83 -10.29
C TRP A 114 25.79 12.04 -9.85
N LEU A 115 26.92 12.75 -9.75
CA LEU A 115 28.19 12.31 -9.21
C LEU A 115 28.47 13.12 -7.94
N HIS A 116 28.80 12.45 -6.86
CA HIS A 116 29.12 13.08 -5.60
C HIS A 116 30.54 12.73 -5.18
N GLU A 117 31.31 13.75 -4.80
CA GLU A 117 32.67 13.61 -4.30
C GLU A 117 32.64 13.32 -2.80
N ASP A 118 33.11 12.14 -2.43
CA ASP A 118 33.14 11.61 -1.06
C ASP A 118 34.62 11.46 -0.66
N GLY A 119 35.20 12.55 -0.15
CA GLY A 119 36.66 12.67 0.03
C GLY A 119 37.39 12.66 -1.32
N ASN A 120 38.43 11.83 -1.47
CA ASN A 120 39.22 11.74 -2.72
C ASN A 120 38.59 10.83 -3.81
N LYS A 121 37.29 10.51 -3.74
CA LYS A 121 36.63 9.60 -4.70
C LYS A 121 35.32 10.19 -5.22
N ILE A 122 35.18 10.24 -6.54
CA ILE A 122 33.94 10.61 -7.21
C ILE A 122 33.08 9.35 -7.39
N VAL A 123 31.91 9.32 -6.74
CA VAL A 123 30.99 8.18 -6.75
C VAL A 123 29.66 8.59 -7.40
N GLN A 124 29.19 7.78 -8.35
CA GLN A 124 27.86 7.98 -8.94
C GLN A 124 26.76 7.69 -7.91
N VAL A 125 25.91 8.70 -7.65
CA VAL A 125 24.75 8.53 -6.79
C VAL A 125 23.69 7.76 -7.56
N ARG A 126 23.39 6.54 -7.11
CA ARG A 126 22.39 5.65 -7.74
C ARG A 126 20.97 6.07 -7.36
N SER A 127 19.97 5.63 -8.12
CA SER A 127 18.56 5.99 -7.91
C SER A 127 18.08 5.75 -6.47
N LYS A 128 18.52 4.64 -5.85
CA LYS A 128 18.19 4.28 -4.45
C LYS A 128 18.69 5.30 -3.40
N LYS A 129 19.66 6.16 -3.73
CA LYS A 129 20.22 7.19 -2.84
C LYS A 129 19.83 8.62 -3.28
N GLY A 130 18.72 8.78 -3.99
CA GLY A 130 18.24 10.07 -4.49
C GLY A 130 18.85 10.54 -5.82
N GLY A 131 19.88 9.84 -6.34
CA GLY A 131 20.49 10.12 -7.65
C GLY A 131 19.83 9.35 -8.79
N GLY A 132 20.63 8.74 -9.65
CA GLY A 132 20.19 8.06 -10.87
C GLY A 132 20.09 9.00 -12.08
N THR A 133 19.80 8.45 -13.26
CA THR A 133 19.63 9.26 -14.47
C THR A 133 18.19 9.74 -14.59
N ARG A 134 17.99 11.06 -14.72
CA ARG A 134 16.69 11.73 -14.86
C ARG A 134 16.58 12.34 -16.25
N LYS A 135 15.39 12.32 -16.84
CA LYS A 135 15.14 12.99 -18.13
C LYS A 135 14.63 14.40 -17.87
N LEU A 136 15.38 15.41 -18.33
CA LEU A 136 15.03 16.83 -18.18
C LEU A 136 14.64 17.42 -19.53
N THR A 137 13.65 18.32 -19.54
CA THR A 137 13.32 19.13 -20.71
C THR A 137 13.89 20.52 -20.52
N VAL A 138 14.79 20.95 -21.41
CA VAL A 138 15.54 22.20 -21.30
C VAL A 138 15.47 23.00 -22.62
N GLU A 139 15.62 24.32 -22.54
CA GLU A 139 15.67 25.18 -23.73
C GLU A 139 16.94 24.91 -24.56
N LYS A 140 16.84 25.03 -25.89
CA LYS A 140 17.99 24.82 -26.79
C LYS A 140 19.14 25.78 -26.56
N SER A 141 18.84 26.99 -26.11
CA SER A 141 19.82 28.03 -25.78
C SER A 141 20.46 27.81 -24.41
N ALA A 142 20.03 26.80 -23.64
CA ALA A 142 20.45 26.68 -22.26
C ALA A 142 21.97 26.49 -22.12
N MET A 143 22.54 27.22 -21.16
CA MET A 143 23.97 27.24 -20.86
C MET A 143 24.29 26.44 -19.59
N LYS A 144 25.57 26.27 -19.28
CA LYS A 144 26.05 25.44 -18.17
C LYS A 144 25.34 25.72 -16.84
N GLN A 145 25.20 26.99 -16.48
CA GLN A 145 24.60 27.39 -15.20
C GLN A 145 23.12 27.00 -15.10
N GLU A 146 22.35 27.22 -16.16
CA GLU A 146 20.92 26.88 -16.21
C GLU A 146 20.70 25.36 -16.14
N LEU A 147 21.64 24.57 -16.68
CA LEU A 147 21.64 23.12 -16.57
C LEU A 147 21.93 22.64 -15.14
N ILE A 148 22.85 23.31 -14.43
CA ILE A 148 23.14 23.03 -13.02
C ILE A 148 21.92 23.34 -12.16
N GLU A 149 21.26 24.49 -12.36
CA GLU A 149 20.04 24.85 -11.62
C GLU A 149 18.89 23.86 -11.88
N ALA A 150 18.72 23.44 -13.13
CA ALA A 150 17.74 22.41 -13.48
C ALA A 150 18.05 21.06 -12.81
N ALA A 151 19.33 20.69 -12.70
CA ALA A 151 19.75 19.48 -12.03
C ALA A 151 19.59 19.57 -10.50
N GLN A 152 19.92 20.71 -9.89
CA GLN A 152 19.73 20.98 -8.46
C GLN A 152 18.27 20.86 -8.05
N LYS A 153 17.33 21.44 -8.81
CA LYS A 153 15.88 21.29 -8.55
C LYS A 153 15.42 19.83 -8.53
N VAL A 154 16.11 18.96 -9.27
CA VAL A 154 15.75 17.54 -9.41
C VAL A 154 16.44 16.65 -8.38
N PHE A 155 17.71 16.92 -8.04
CA PHE A 155 18.47 16.12 -7.07
C PHE A 155 18.40 16.65 -5.63
N PHE A 156 18.04 17.92 -5.45
CA PHE A 156 17.87 18.61 -4.17
C PHE A 156 16.46 19.26 -4.09
N PRO A 157 15.38 18.46 -4.13
CA PRO A 157 14.02 19.00 -3.98
C PRO A 157 13.90 19.70 -2.62
N ASN A 158 13.37 20.94 -2.62
CA ASN A 158 13.29 21.80 -1.44
C ASN A 158 14.65 22.15 -0.79
N GLY A 159 15.76 22.03 -1.54
CA GLY A 159 17.11 22.38 -1.05
C GLY A 159 17.80 21.26 -0.27
N PHE A 160 17.22 20.06 -0.17
CA PHE A 160 17.81 18.93 0.57
C PHE A 160 18.00 17.71 -0.32
N SER A 161 19.10 17.00 -0.13
CA SER A 161 19.35 15.67 -0.70
C SER A 161 19.74 14.68 0.41
N PRO A 162 19.73 13.36 0.12
CA PRO A 162 20.26 12.35 1.04
C PRO A 162 21.75 12.53 1.43
N LYS A 163 22.48 13.44 0.77
CA LYS A 163 23.88 13.76 1.07
C LYS A 163 24.05 15.01 1.94
N GLY A 164 23.05 15.89 2.03
CA GLY A 164 23.11 17.14 2.81
C GLY A 164 22.23 18.25 2.23
N ASN A 165 22.32 19.45 2.81
CA ASN A 165 21.66 20.65 2.31
C ASN A 165 22.43 21.17 1.07
N ILE A 166 21.72 21.73 0.08
CA ILE A 166 22.30 22.31 -1.13
C ILE A 166 23.37 23.38 -0.83
N GLU A 167 23.25 24.12 0.27
CA GLU A 167 24.19 25.15 0.69
C GLU A 167 25.54 24.57 1.13
N ASP A 168 25.59 23.30 1.52
CA ASP A 168 26.78 22.59 1.98
C ASP A 168 27.72 22.20 0.83
N PHE A 169 27.30 22.41 -0.43
CA PHE A 169 28.02 21.92 -1.62
C PHE A 169 28.32 23.00 -2.65
N ASP A 170 29.42 22.80 -3.35
CA ASP A 170 29.73 23.43 -4.64
C ASP A 170 29.39 22.46 -5.78
N PHE A 171 28.95 23.01 -6.92
CA PHE A 171 28.41 22.24 -8.04
C PHE A 171 29.10 22.54 -9.36
N ASP A 172 29.32 21.50 -10.15
CA ASP A 172 29.80 21.61 -11.52
C ASP A 172 29.06 20.65 -12.47
N LEU A 173 29.23 20.80 -13.78
CA LEU A 173 28.58 20.00 -14.82
C LEU A 173 29.61 19.26 -15.68
N LEU A 174 29.42 17.96 -15.84
CA LEU A 174 30.27 17.09 -16.65
C LEU A 174 29.51 16.50 -17.86
N ASP A 175 30.23 16.23 -18.95
CA ASP A 175 29.72 15.54 -20.12
C ASP A 175 29.58 14.01 -19.92
N PHE A 176 29.16 13.28 -20.96
CA PHE A 176 28.99 11.82 -20.89
C PHE A 176 30.30 11.04 -20.67
N LYS A 177 31.46 11.67 -20.91
CA LYS A 177 32.79 11.11 -20.65
C LYS A 177 33.38 11.60 -19.33
N HIS A 178 32.60 12.35 -18.53
CA HIS A 178 32.99 12.99 -17.28
C HIS A 178 34.05 14.10 -17.42
N ASN A 179 34.15 14.75 -18.59
CA ASN A 179 34.95 15.96 -18.74
C ASN A 179 34.13 17.19 -18.31
N GLU A 180 34.79 18.21 -17.78
CA GLU A 180 34.15 19.48 -17.44
C GLU A 180 33.47 20.10 -18.66
N TYR A 181 32.21 20.48 -18.47
CA TYR A 181 31.43 21.11 -19.51
C TYR A 181 31.86 22.59 -19.65
N PRO A 182 32.23 23.06 -20.86
CA PRO A 182 32.63 24.45 -21.06
C PRO A 182 31.47 25.43 -20.82
N PRO A 183 31.70 26.58 -20.16
CA PRO A 183 30.63 27.55 -19.86
C PRO A 183 30.01 28.19 -21.10
N ASP A 184 30.78 28.35 -22.19
CA ASP A 184 30.41 29.17 -23.35
C ASP A 184 29.72 28.38 -24.49
N ILE A 185 29.32 27.13 -24.24
CA ILE A 185 28.73 26.27 -25.26
C ILE A 185 27.28 25.91 -24.89
N SER A 186 26.35 26.28 -25.77
CA SER A 186 24.93 25.95 -25.62
C SER A 186 24.60 24.52 -26.08
N ILE A 187 23.50 23.97 -25.58
CA ILE A 187 22.97 22.65 -25.95
C ILE A 187 22.77 22.52 -27.47
N SER A 188 22.31 23.59 -28.12
CA SER A 188 22.10 23.62 -29.57
C SER A 188 23.39 23.39 -30.37
N GLN A 189 24.52 23.97 -29.94
CA GLN A 189 25.81 23.84 -30.61
C GLN A 189 26.36 22.41 -30.50
N ILE A 190 26.15 21.75 -29.36
CA ILE A 190 26.61 20.37 -29.13
C ILE A 190 25.75 19.34 -29.85
N LEU A 191 24.43 19.52 -29.91
CA LEU A 191 23.57 18.63 -30.70
C LEU A 191 23.94 18.67 -32.19
N ASN A 192 24.28 19.86 -32.69
CA ASN A 192 24.68 20.05 -34.09
C ASN A 192 26.05 19.44 -34.41
N SER A 193 27.00 19.46 -33.45
CA SER A 193 28.34 18.88 -33.65
C SER A 193 28.39 17.37 -33.42
N THR A 194 27.63 16.83 -32.48
CA THR A 194 27.71 15.42 -32.06
C THR A 194 26.76 14.48 -32.80
N LYS A 195 25.69 15.01 -33.44
CA LYS A 195 24.62 14.24 -34.12
C LYS A 195 23.92 13.17 -33.26
N VAL A 196 24.05 13.24 -31.93
CA VAL A 196 23.41 12.30 -30.99
C VAL A 196 21.95 12.71 -30.74
N LYS A 197 21.04 11.72 -30.62
CA LYS A 197 19.59 11.97 -30.43
C LYS A 197 19.21 12.51 -29.05
N VAL A 198 19.97 12.16 -28.01
CA VAL A 198 19.76 12.59 -26.61
C VAL A 198 21.13 12.83 -25.96
N LEU A 199 21.36 14.02 -25.40
CA LEU A 199 22.59 14.33 -24.67
C LEU A 199 22.50 13.84 -23.22
N ARG A 200 23.63 13.35 -22.69
CA ARG A 200 23.76 12.90 -21.31
C ARG A 200 24.81 13.72 -20.57
N PHE A 201 24.44 14.20 -19.39
CA PHE A 201 25.26 15.03 -18.50
C PHE A 201 25.26 14.47 -17.09
N TYR A 202 26.21 14.94 -16.28
CA TYR A 202 26.29 14.62 -14.85
C TYR A 202 26.52 15.89 -14.03
N LEU A 203 25.66 16.11 -13.04
CA LEU A 203 25.91 17.09 -11.98
C LEU A 203 27.00 16.52 -11.06
N LYS A 204 28.09 17.25 -10.84
CA LYS A 204 29.11 16.95 -9.83
C LYS A 204 28.82 17.80 -8.58
N SER A 205 28.86 17.21 -7.38
CA SER A 205 28.77 17.96 -6.11
C SER A 205 29.93 17.65 -5.16
N GLU A 206 30.48 18.69 -4.54
CA GLU A 206 31.63 18.66 -3.63
C GLU A 206 31.29 19.41 -2.33
N ARG A 207 31.68 18.90 -1.15
CA ARG A 207 31.34 19.56 0.14
C ARG A 207 32.23 20.77 0.40
N LYS A 208 31.64 21.84 0.90
CA LYS A 208 32.38 22.99 1.46
C LYS A 208 33.04 22.57 2.77
N ASN A 209 34.34 22.82 2.91
CA ASN A 209 35.05 22.56 4.17
C ASN A 209 34.61 23.59 5.22
N ILE A 210 34.14 23.10 6.38
CA ILE A 210 33.88 23.91 7.57
C ILE A 210 35.21 23.99 8.35
N ASN A 211 35.64 25.20 8.73
CA ASN A 211 36.85 25.39 9.51
C ASN A 211 36.65 24.86 10.95
N ASP A 212 37.70 24.28 11.53
CA ASP A 212 37.70 23.60 12.84
C ASP A 212 37.24 24.48 14.03
N GLU A 213 37.06 25.79 13.85
CA GLU A 213 36.57 26.71 14.90
C GLU A 213 35.05 26.60 15.17
N ASP A 214 34.24 26.10 14.22
CA ASP A 214 32.77 26.03 14.38
C ASP A 214 32.30 24.75 15.13
N LEU A 215 33.17 23.76 15.30
CA LEU A 215 32.83 22.51 15.99
C LEU A 215 32.70 22.71 17.51
N ASP A 216 33.52 23.59 18.10
CA ASP A 216 33.51 23.86 19.55
C ASP A 216 32.23 24.61 19.99
N ILE A 217 31.69 25.48 19.13
CA ILE A 217 30.45 26.23 19.41
C ILE A 217 29.23 25.30 19.43
N LEU A 218 29.18 24.31 18.54
CA LEU A 218 28.08 23.33 18.49
C LEU A 218 28.09 22.40 19.71
N GLN A 219 29.28 22.07 20.23
CA GLN A 219 29.44 21.23 21.41
C GLN A 219 29.11 21.98 22.72
N GLU A 220 29.39 23.29 22.78
CA GLU A 220 28.94 24.15 23.89
C GLU A 220 27.42 24.38 23.90
N LEU A 221 26.77 24.50 22.74
CA LEU A 221 25.31 24.68 22.65
C LEU A 221 24.51 23.42 23.04
N GLN A 222 25.05 22.23 22.76
CA GLN A 222 24.46 20.97 23.22
C GLN A 222 24.59 20.79 24.74
N ASN A 223 25.67 21.26 25.34
CA ASN A 223 25.87 21.19 26.80
C ASN A 223 25.02 22.21 27.58
N ARG A 224 24.70 23.38 27.00
CA ARG A 224 23.82 24.37 27.65
C ARG A 224 22.34 23.97 27.68
N ASN A 225 21.86 23.19 26.72
CA ASN A 225 20.45 22.77 26.65
C ASN A 225 20.09 21.62 27.62
N ASN A 226 21.07 21.01 28.30
CA ASN A 226 20.87 19.93 29.28
C ASN A 226 20.68 20.40 30.74
N ILE A 227 20.51 21.70 30.99
CA ILE A 227 20.36 22.24 32.38
C ILE A 227 18.91 22.59 32.76
N PHE A 228 17.91 22.38 31.89
CA PHE A 228 16.51 22.70 32.19
C PHE A 228 15.59 21.48 32.35
N CYS A 229 16.02 20.48 33.11
CA CYS A 229 15.12 19.58 33.85
C CYS A 229 15.94 18.68 34.77
N ASN A 230 16.28 19.18 35.97
CA ASN A 230 16.53 18.36 37.14
C ASN A 230 16.71 19.25 38.38
N LYS A 231 15.58 19.67 38.96
CA LYS A 231 15.48 19.87 40.40
C LYS A 231 14.31 19.02 40.87
N ASP A 232 14.61 17.77 41.21
CA ASP A 232 14.31 17.28 42.56
C ASP A 232 14.80 15.85 42.75
N ARG A 233 15.34 15.62 43.95
CA ARG A 233 15.69 14.34 44.61
C ARG A 233 17.05 13.74 44.27
N LEU A 234 18.05 14.33 44.95
CA LEU A 234 19.12 13.58 45.60
C LEU A 234 18.52 12.51 46.54
N ILE A 235 19.06 11.29 46.51
CA ILE A 235 19.55 10.51 47.66
C ILE A 235 20.02 9.12 47.18
N ASN A 236 21.32 8.87 47.40
CA ASN A 236 22.05 7.61 47.61
C ASN A 236 22.08 6.52 46.52
N ARG A 237 23.17 6.53 45.74
CA ARG A 237 23.84 5.32 45.21
C ARG A 237 24.71 4.68 46.30
N PRO A 238 24.89 3.36 46.26
CA PRO A 238 26.21 2.78 46.36
C PRO A 238 26.64 2.13 45.04
N ASN A 239 27.89 2.43 44.69
CA ASN A 239 28.85 1.78 43.81
C ASN A 239 28.37 0.74 42.77
N LEU A 240 28.60 1.11 41.50
CA LEU A 240 28.78 0.18 40.39
C LEU A 240 30.23 -0.32 40.40
N GLU A 241 30.43 -1.52 40.94
CA GLU A 241 31.38 -2.50 40.40
C GLU A 241 30.63 -3.82 40.37
N ASP A 242 30.86 -4.60 39.32
CA ASP A 242 30.18 -5.85 38.94
C ASP A 242 28.83 -5.72 38.22
N LEU A 243 28.91 -5.78 36.88
CA LEU A 243 28.21 -6.78 36.05
C LEU A 243 28.61 -6.56 34.58
N ASN A 244 29.82 -6.99 34.24
CA ASN A 244 30.13 -7.42 32.87
C ASN A 244 29.60 -8.85 32.71
N ALA A 245 28.40 -9.00 32.14
CA ALA A 245 27.96 -10.25 31.56
C ALA A 245 26.90 -9.98 30.47
N GLU A 246 27.29 -10.30 29.24
CA GLU A 246 26.42 -10.75 28.14
C GLU A 246 25.37 -9.76 27.60
N ASN A 247 25.78 -8.98 26.59
CA ASN A 247 24.91 -8.72 25.44
C ASN A 247 25.67 -9.12 24.18
N GLN A 248 25.42 -10.35 23.72
CA GLN A 248 25.69 -10.75 22.34
C GLN A 248 24.79 -9.88 21.45
N PHE A 249 25.34 -8.79 20.93
CA PHE A 249 24.70 -8.03 19.86
C PHE A 249 24.62 -8.94 18.62
N GLN A 250 23.42 -9.45 18.35
CA GLN A 250 23.10 -10.05 17.07
C GLN A 250 23.25 -8.97 16.00
N GLN A 251 23.94 -9.34 14.91
CA GLN A 251 24.15 -8.53 13.73
C GLN A 251 22.85 -7.87 13.28
N THR A 252 22.89 -6.57 13.00
CA THR A 252 21.83 -5.89 12.25
C THR A 252 21.85 -6.42 10.82
N ASP A 253 21.21 -7.57 10.59
CA ASP A 253 20.97 -8.06 9.25
C ASP A 253 20.19 -6.98 8.50
N ASN A 254 20.83 -6.43 7.47
CA ASN A 254 20.30 -5.37 6.64
C ASN A 254 19.25 -5.97 5.71
N ILE A 255 18.13 -6.43 6.27
CA ILE A 255 17.02 -7.02 5.51
C ILE A 255 16.37 -5.90 4.72
N GLN A 256 16.79 -5.85 3.46
CA GLN A 256 16.40 -4.79 2.53
C GLN A 256 15.02 -5.06 1.93
N THR A 257 14.44 -6.25 2.12
CA THR A 257 13.11 -6.65 1.64
C THR A 257 12.60 -7.83 2.48
N LEU A 258 11.37 -7.74 2.97
CA LEU A 258 10.65 -8.81 3.67
C LEU A 258 9.69 -9.49 2.71
N THR A 259 9.86 -10.78 2.46
CA THR A 259 8.96 -11.56 1.61
C THR A 259 7.87 -12.19 2.48
N LEU A 260 6.60 -11.96 2.12
CA LEU A 260 5.44 -12.46 2.86
C LEU A 260 4.47 -13.17 1.91
N HIS A 261 3.73 -14.15 2.43
CA HIS A 261 2.73 -14.90 1.68
C HIS A 261 1.32 -14.49 2.09
N ARG A 262 0.46 -14.26 1.09
CA ARG A 262 -0.97 -14.03 1.29
C ARG A 262 -1.60 -15.14 2.12
N GLY A 263 -2.36 -14.76 3.13
CA GLY A 263 -3.00 -15.70 4.07
C GLY A 263 -2.09 -16.25 5.16
N LYS A 264 -0.79 -15.94 5.14
CA LYS A 264 0.21 -16.31 6.17
C LYS A 264 0.90 -15.12 6.82
N ILE A 265 0.48 -13.90 6.45
CA ILE A 265 1.05 -12.64 6.94
C ILE A 265 1.08 -12.58 8.48
N PHE A 266 0.06 -13.11 9.15
CA PHE A 266 -0.01 -13.07 10.61
C PHE A 266 1.19 -13.73 11.28
N GLU A 267 1.48 -14.98 10.89
CA GLU A 267 2.57 -15.76 11.47
C GLU A 267 3.94 -15.22 11.00
N GLU A 268 4.08 -14.94 9.70
CA GLU A 268 5.37 -14.53 9.11
C GLU A 268 5.82 -13.14 9.57
N LEU A 269 4.89 -12.20 9.73
CA LEU A 269 5.24 -10.85 10.19
C LEU A 269 5.68 -10.85 11.66
N ILE A 270 5.04 -11.67 12.52
CA ILE A 270 5.48 -11.85 13.91
C ILE A 270 6.89 -12.44 13.92
N GLU A 271 7.11 -13.52 13.17
CA GLU A 271 8.42 -14.18 13.10
C GLU A 271 9.52 -13.22 12.62
N ALA A 272 9.23 -12.40 11.61
CA ALA A 272 10.16 -11.40 11.11
C ALA A 272 10.54 -10.37 12.17
N PHE A 273 9.56 -9.85 12.92
CA PHE A 273 9.80 -8.88 14.00
C PHE A 273 10.39 -9.49 15.28
N GLN A 274 10.34 -10.82 15.45
CA GLN A 274 11.09 -11.52 16.49
C GLN A 274 12.56 -11.68 16.12
N LYS A 275 12.85 -11.97 14.84
CA LYS A 275 14.22 -12.26 14.36
C LYS A 275 15.03 -11.02 14.04
N HIS A 276 14.35 -9.91 13.71
CA HIS A 276 15.00 -8.74 13.14
C HIS A 276 14.55 -7.46 13.83
N THR A 277 15.47 -6.52 14.00
CA THR A 277 15.17 -5.17 14.50
C THR A 277 15.00 -4.23 13.31
N PHE A 278 13.81 -3.67 13.15
CA PHE A 278 13.52 -2.70 12.10
C PHE A 278 13.57 -1.27 12.65
N HIS A 279 14.22 -0.37 11.92
CA HIS A 279 14.19 1.05 12.27
C HIS A 279 12.79 1.63 12.05
N TYR A 280 12.21 2.28 13.07
CA TYR A 280 10.82 2.72 13.04
C TYR A 280 10.55 3.91 12.09
N SER A 281 11.57 4.69 11.70
CA SER A 281 11.40 5.80 10.74
C SER A 281 11.68 5.44 9.28
N CYS A 282 12.22 4.25 8.99
CA CYS A 282 12.53 3.85 7.62
C CYS A 282 11.34 3.12 6.99
N ALA A 283 11.10 3.26 5.69
CA ALA A 283 10.12 2.42 5.00
C ALA A 283 10.54 0.93 5.08
N LEU A 284 9.58 0.04 5.32
CA LEU A 284 9.79 -1.41 5.24
C LEU A 284 9.43 -1.86 3.83
N LYS A 285 10.40 -2.46 3.12
CA LYS A 285 10.13 -3.00 1.80
C LYS A 285 9.53 -4.40 1.90
N ILE A 286 8.37 -4.63 1.29
CA ILE A 286 7.64 -5.90 1.27
C ILE A 286 7.51 -6.43 -0.16
N GLU A 287 7.77 -7.73 -0.31
CA GLU A 287 7.45 -8.50 -1.51
C GLU A 287 6.34 -9.50 -1.15
N MET A 288 5.21 -9.40 -1.83
CA MET A 288 4.04 -10.24 -1.53
C MET A 288 4.00 -11.43 -2.50
N ILE A 289 3.80 -12.63 -1.97
CA ILE A 289 3.63 -13.87 -2.74
C ILE A 289 2.16 -14.28 -2.71
N LEU A 290 1.59 -14.46 -3.89
CA LEU A 290 0.21 -14.88 -4.08
C LEU A 290 0.03 -16.37 -3.71
N PRO A 291 -1.21 -16.84 -3.47
CA PRO A 291 -1.47 -18.24 -3.14
C PRO A 291 -1.03 -19.25 -4.22
N ASN A 292 -0.88 -18.80 -5.47
CA ASN A 292 -0.36 -19.62 -6.57
C ASN A 292 1.18 -19.73 -6.58
N GLY A 293 1.87 -19.08 -5.64
CA GLY A 293 3.33 -19.07 -5.51
C GLY A 293 4.04 -18.02 -6.36
N GLU A 294 3.31 -17.21 -7.13
CA GLU A 294 3.90 -16.14 -7.93
C GLU A 294 4.05 -14.85 -7.12
N THR A 295 5.09 -14.07 -7.41
CA THR A 295 5.27 -12.73 -6.83
C THR A 295 4.20 -11.78 -7.36
N GLU A 296 3.52 -11.07 -6.46
CA GLU A 296 2.61 -9.99 -6.81
C GLU A 296 3.40 -8.84 -7.46
N TYR A 297 3.00 -8.42 -8.66
CA TYR A 297 3.65 -7.30 -9.36
C TYR A 297 3.37 -5.98 -8.62
N ALA A 298 4.25 -5.61 -7.71
CA ALA A 298 4.14 -4.38 -6.93
C ALA A 298 5.50 -3.69 -6.72
N GLU A 299 5.59 -2.40 -7.06
CA GLU A 299 6.67 -1.56 -6.56
C GLU A 299 6.30 -1.05 -5.17
N ASP A 300 7.12 -1.37 -4.16
CA ASP A 300 6.82 -0.95 -2.79
C ASP A 300 7.13 0.53 -2.55
N VAL A 301 6.11 1.35 -2.79
CA VAL A 301 6.03 2.76 -2.41
C VAL A 301 5.08 2.94 -1.19
N GLY A 302 5.04 1.94 -0.30
CA GLY A 302 4.27 1.93 0.95
C GLY A 302 2.83 1.39 0.84
N GLY A 303 2.28 1.26 -0.37
CA GLY A 303 0.95 0.64 -0.59
C GLY A 303 0.89 -0.81 -0.11
N VAL A 304 1.95 -1.58 -0.38
CA VAL A 304 2.06 -2.99 -0.03
C VAL A 304 2.16 -3.18 1.49
N PHE A 305 2.91 -2.32 2.19
CA PHE A 305 3.02 -2.41 3.64
C PHE A 305 1.70 -2.09 4.35
N ARG A 306 0.94 -1.08 3.90
CA ARG A 306 -0.40 -0.81 4.45
C ARG A 306 -1.36 -1.99 4.27
N ASP A 307 -1.27 -2.66 3.14
CA ASP A 307 -2.09 -3.83 2.85
C ASP A 307 -1.70 -5.04 3.70
N THR A 308 -0.40 -5.20 3.94
CA THR A 308 0.13 -6.16 4.91
C THR A 308 -0.39 -5.88 6.32
N LEU A 309 -0.37 -4.62 6.77
CA LEU A 309 -0.91 -4.23 8.09
C LEU A 309 -2.41 -4.52 8.19
N SER A 310 -3.17 -4.20 7.14
CA SER A 310 -4.62 -4.44 7.09
C SER A 310 -4.94 -5.94 7.23
N GLU A 311 -4.20 -6.80 6.51
CA GLU A 311 -4.36 -8.27 6.63
C GLU A 311 -3.90 -8.81 7.98
N PHE A 312 -2.77 -8.29 8.49
CA PHE A 312 -2.20 -8.66 9.78
C PHE A 312 -3.18 -8.38 10.92
N TRP A 313 -3.70 -7.16 11.02
CA TRP A 313 -4.59 -6.77 12.11
C TRP A 313 -5.96 -7.42 12.00
N SER A 314 -6.47 -7.64 10.79
CA SER A 314 -7.66 -8.47 10.57
C SER A 314 -7.47 -9.87 11.18
N SER A 315 -6.35 -10.52 10.89
CA SER A 315 -6.01 -11.83 11.48
C SER A 315 -5.81 -11.76 12.99
N PHE A 316 -5.18 -10.70 13.51
CA PHE A 316 -4.99 -10.50 14.94
C PHE A 316 -6.34 -10.40 15.68
N TYR A 317 -7.30 -9.66 15.12
CA TYR A 317 -8.62 -9.48 15.74
C TYR A 317 -9.39 -10.80 15.89
N GLU A 318 -9.18 -11.74 14.98
CA GLU A 318 -9.83 -13.05 15.00
C GLU A 318 -9.04 -14.08 15.84
N LYS A 319 -7.70 -14.06 15.77
CA LYS A 319 -6.84 -15.11 16.36
C LYS A 319 -6.37 -14.79 17.77
N CYS A 320 -6.27 -13.52 18.15
CA CYS A 320 -5.53 -13.06 19.33
C CYS A 320 -6.29 -12.05 20.19
N SER A 321 -7.57 -11.80 19.93
CA SER A 321 -8.35 -10.87 20.74
C SER A 321 -9.77 -11.37 21.03
N VAL A 322 -10.37 -10.84 22.09
CA VAL A 322 -11.77 -11.06 22.47
C VAL A 322 -12.51 -9.73 22.49
N GLY A 323 -13.84 -9.79 22.41
CA GLY A 323 -14.71 -8.61 22.29
C GLY A 323 -15.27 -8.42 20.87
N THR A 324 -16.20 -7.47 20.75
CA THR A 324 -16.97 -7.20 19.53
C THR A 324 -16.43 -5.99 18.77
N ASN A 325 -17.00 -4.79 18.99
CA ASN A 325 -16.63 -3.55 18.30
C ASN A 325 -15.26 -3.06 18.77
N LEU A 326 -15.03 -3.10 20.08
CA LEU A 326 -13.71 -3.00 20.69
C LEU A 326 -13.26 -4.38 21.16
N LYS A 327 -11.96 -4.60 21.00
CA LYS A 327 -11.29 -5.87 21.24
C LYS A 327 -10.09 -5.65 22.15
N ILE A 328 -9.78 -6.69 22.92
CA ILE A 328 -8.64 -6.72 23.84
C ILE A 328 -7.81 -7.97 23.52
N PRO A 329 -6.47 -7.88 23.51
CA PRO A 329 -5.62 -9.06 23.38
C PRO A 329 -5.95 -10.10 24.45
N TYR A 330 -6.20 -11.35 24.07
CA TYR A 330 -6.40 -12.44 25.03
C TYR A 330 -5.10 -13.24 25.21
N LEU A 331 -4.88 -13.72 26.43
CA LEU A 331 -3.67 -14.49 26.74
C LEU A 331 -3.70 -15.86 26.07
N ARG A 332 -2.57 -16.17 25.43
CA ARG A 332 -2.36 -17.40 24.68
C ARG A 332 -1.22 -18.18 25.31
N HIS A 333 -1.39 -19.49 25.44
CA HIS A 333 -0.36 -20.36 26.03
C HIS A 333 0.87 -20.52 25.12
N ASP A 334 0.68 -20.36 23.81
CA ASP A 334 1.72 -20.46 22.79
C ASP A 334 2.44 -19.12 22.53
N PHE A 335 1.99 -18.02 23.13
CA PHE A 335 2.60 -16.70 22.98
C PHE A 335 3.28 -16.28 24.29
N ASN A 336 4.60 -16.11 24.22
CA ASN A 336 5.41 -15.56 25.31
C ASN A 336 5.73 -14.09 25.06
N GLU A 337 6.60 -13.52 25.91
CA GLU A 337 7.01 -12.11 25.85
C GLU A 337 7.52 -11.70 24.46
N THR A 338 8.24 -12.57 23.76
CA THR A 338 8.83 -12.25 22.45
C THR A 338 7.77 -12.03 21.37
N GLN A 339 6.73 -12.86 21.31
CA GLN A 339 5.63 -12.68 20.34
C GLN A 339 4.86 -11.38 20.63
N TRP A 340 4.50 -11.12 21.89
CA TRP A 340 3.76 -9.91 22.25
C TRP A 340 4.58 -8.65 22.00
N LYS A 341 5.90 -8.67 22.25
CA LYS A 341 6.80 -7.58 21.89
C LYS A 341 6.90 -7.38 20.38
N ALA A 342 6.99 -8.45 19.60
CA ALA A 342 6.98 -8.35 18.13
C ALA A 342 5.70 -7.69 17.60
N ILE A 343 4.52 -8.07 18.13
CA ILE A 343 3.25 -7.43 17.78
C ILE A 343 3.24 -5.95 18.15
N ALA A 344 3.76 -5.59 19.33
CA ALA A 344 3.89 -4.19 19.73
C ALA A 344 4.85 -3.40 18.81
N SER A 345 5.92 -4.03 18.32
CA SER A 345 6.82 -3.43 17.34
C SER A 345 6.16 -3.27 15.97
N ILE A 346 5.30 -4.21 15.54
CA ILE A 346 4.49 -4.07 14.32
C ILE A 346 3.52 -2.89 14.45
N PHE A 347 2.85 -2.76 15.61
CA PHE A 347 2.02 -1.59 15.92
C PHE A 347 2.81 -0.30 15.76
N LEU A 348 3.96 -0.21 16.41
CA LEU A 348 4.75 1.01 16.41
C LEU A 348 5.26 1.35 15.01
N LYS A 349 5.67 0.34 14.25
CA LYS A 349 6.10 0.51 12.86
C LYS A 349 4.99 1.07 11.98
N GLY A 350 3.77 0.51 12.06
CA GLY A 350 2.62 1.01 11.30
C GLY A 350 2.24 2.43 11.69
N PHE A 351 2.30 2.74 12.99
CA PHE A 351 2.03 4.08 13.50
C PHE A 351 3.04 5.10 12.95
N THR A 352 4.34 4.80 13.03
CA THR A 352 5.39 5.76 12.69
C THR A 352 5.58 5.98 11.19
N THR A 353 5.39 4.96 10.34
CA THR A 353 5.64 5.11 8.89
C THR A 353 4.37 5.33 8.08
N GLU A 354 3.22 4.77 8.51
CA GLU A 354 1.98 4.79 7.72
C GLU A 354 0.82 5.51 8.41
N SER A 355 1.03 6.09 9.61
CA SER A 355 -0.06 6.66 10.44
C SER A 355 -1.21 5.66 10.66
N TYR A 356 -0.87 4.37 10.73
CA TYR A 356 -1.80 3.27 10.88
C TYR A 356 -1.84 2.80 12.34
N ILE A 357 -3.03 2.63 12.90
CA ILE A 357 -3.23 2.00 14.21
C ILE A 357 -4.42 1.02 14.17
N PRO A 358 -4.36 -0.09 14.93
CA PRO A 358 -5.46 -1.04 15.02
C PRO A 358 -6.64 -0.47 15.83
N ILE A 359 -7.56 0.21 15.13
CA ILE A 359 -8.67 0.96 15.75
C ILE A 359 -9.69 0.11 16.51
N LYS A 360 -9.70 -1.22 16.32
CA LYS A 360 -10.56 -2.11 17.10
C LYS A 360 -9.95 -2.46 18.45
N ILE A 361 -8.66 -2.23 18.69
CA ILE A 361 -8.10 -2.40 20.04
C ILE A 361 -8.62 -1.27 20.92
N ALA A 362 -9.15 -1.62 22.10
CA ALA A 362 -9.75 -0.64 22.99
C ALA A 362 -8.75 0.48 23.37
N PRO A 363 -9.11 1.76 23.22
CA PRO A 363 -8.25 2.87 23.61
C PRO A 363 -7.71 2.76 25.05
N VAL A 364 -8.52 2.31 26.02
CA VAL A 364 -8.07 2.13 27.41
C VAL A 364 -6.91 1.12 27.55
N PHE A 365 -6.86 0.11 26.70
CA PHE A 365 -5.73 -0.83 26.68
C PHE A 365 -4.45 -0.14 26.20
N ILE A 366 -4.52 0.65 25.11
CA ILE A 366 -3.36 1.39 24.60
C ILE A 366 -2.89 2.44 25.60
N LEU A 367 -3.82 3.18 26.22
CA LEU A 367 -3.52 4.14 27.29
C LEU A 367 -2.81 3.46 28.47
N SER A 368 -3.25 2.26 28.86
CA SER A 368 -2.57 1.47 29.90
C SER A 368 -1.15 1.08 29.49
N CYS A 369 -0.93 0.69 28.23
CA CYS A 369 0.41 0.38 27.71
C CYS A 369 1.34 1.61 27.79
N LEU A 370 0.80 2.81 27.61
CA LEU A 370 1.52 4.07 27.75
C LEU A 370 1.70 4.51 29.22
N GLY A 371 1.16 3.77 30.19
CA GLY A 371 1.22 4.10 31.61
C GLY A 371 0.32 5.27 32.02
N CYS A 372 -0.71 5.58 31.22
CA CYS A 372 -1.69 6.62 31.55
C CYS A 372 -2.70 6.11 32.59
N ALA A 373 -3.14 7.03 33.46
CA ALA A 373 -4.29 6.77 34.32
C ALA A 373 -5.59 6.76 33.49
N ILE A 374 -6.47 5.81 33.78
CA ILE A 374 -7.75 5.64 33.09
C ILE A 374 -8.86 6.14 34.00
N GLN A 375 -9.80 6.92 33.44
CA GLN A 375 -11.01 7.33 34.15
C GLN A 375 -12.07 6.23 34.13
N ASP A 376 -12.87 6.16 35.19
CA ASP A 376 -13.90 5.14 35.35
C ASP A 376 -14.96 5.21 34.23
N GLU A 377 -15.32 6.42 33.82
CA GLU A 377 -16.26 6.63 32.71
C GLU A 377 -15.72 6.08 31.39
N ASP A 378 -14.45 6.35 31.07
CA ASP A 378 -13.82 5.83 29.86
C ASP A 378 -13.77 4.30 29.87
N LEU A 379 -13.50 3.72 31.03
CA LEU A 379 -13.43 2.27 31.20
C LEU A 379 -14.79 1.61 30.98
N ILE A 380 -15.85 2.16 31.57
CA ILE A 380 -17.23 1.71 31.35
C ILE A 380 -17.62 1.87 29.87
N GLN A 381 -17.37 3.02 29.25
CA GLN A 381 -17.73 3.24 27.84
C GLN A 381 -17.00 2.27 26.90
N ASN A 382 -15.71 2.01 27.14
CA ASN A 382 -14.96 1.02 26.37
C ASN A 382 -15.51 -0.39 26.57
N PHE A 383 -15.93 -0.74 27.80
CA PHE A 383 -16.54 -2.03 28.08
C PHE A 383 -17.89 -2.21 27.39
N LEU A 384 -18.73 -1.17 27.34
CA LEU A 384 -19.98 -1.19 26.57
C LEU A 384 -19.73 -1.43 25.08
N HIS A 385 -18.58 -1.04 24.52
CA HIS A 385 -18.21 -1.35 23.14
C HIS A 385 -17.47 -2.68 22.99
N PHE A 386 -17.04 -3.31 24.07
CA PHE A 386 -16.39 -4.62 24.10
C PHE A 386 -17.42 -5.76 24.08
N VAL A 387 -18.50 -5.61 24.85
CA VAL A 387 -19.60 -6.58 24.95
C VAL A 387 -20.44 -6.63 23.66
N CYS A 388 -21.24 -7.69 23.49
CA CYS A 388 -22.11 -7.78 22.31
C CYS A 388 -23.29 -6.80 22.37
N GLU A 389 -23.99 -6.60 21.25
CA GLU A 389 -25.03 -5.58 21.14
C GLU A 389 -26.21 -5.80 22.08
N SER A 390 -26.66 -7.04 22.28
CA SER A 390 -27.72 -7.38 23.23
C SER A 390 -27.29 -7.05 24.66
N GLU A 391 -26.12 -7.51 25.09
CA GLU A 391 -25.57 -7.20 26.42
C GLU A 391 -25.43 -5.68 26.63
N ARG A 392 -24.94 -4.97 25.61
CA ARG A 392 -24.72 -3.53 25.67
C ARG A 392 -26.02 -2.76 25.93
N GLU A 393 -27.14 -3.17 25.33
CA GLU A 393 -28.41 -2.49 25.51
C GLU A 393 -28.92 -2.63 26.95
N ILE A 394 -28.88 -3.86 27.48
CA ILE A 394 -29.26 -4.14 28.88
C ILE A 394 -28.36 -3.40 29.87
N LEU A 395 -27.05 -3.41 29.66
CA LEU A 395 -26.10 -2.69 30.52
C LEU A 395 -26.33 -1.17 30.47
N ARG A 396 -26.64 -0.60 29.30
CA ARG A 396 -26.99 0.83 29.17
C ARG A 396 -28.29 1.15 29.90
N GLN A 397 -29.29 0.30 29.76
CA GLN A 397 -30.54 0.46 30.49
C GLN A 397 -30.31 0.37 32.00
N ALA A 398 -29.51 -0.58 32.49
CA ALA A 398 -29.17 -0.68 33.91
C ALA A 398 -28.46 0.57 34.47
N LEU A 399 -27.62 1.22 33.66
CA LEU A 399 -26.94 2.47 34.04
C LEU A 399 -27.88 3.69 34.06
N LEU A 400 -28.88 3.71 33.18
CA LEU A 400 -29.81 4.83 33.03
C LEU A 400 -31.03 4.72 33.95
N ASP A 401 -31.66 3.56 33.98
CA ASP A 401 -32.90 3.27 34.70
C ASP A 401 -32.91 1.82 35.21
N PHE A 402 -32.21 1.61 36.33
CA PHE A 402 -32.06 0.30 36.95
C PHE A 402 -33.39 -0.34 37.37
N ASP A 403 -34.42 0.44 37.71
CA ASP A 403 -35.67 -0.13 38.24
C ASP A 403 -36.51 -0.82 37.15
N ASN A 404 -36.27 -0.48 35.88
CA ASN A 404 -37.01 -1.01 34.73
C ASN A 404 -36.18 -1.95 33.84
N VAL A 405 -34.94 -2.27 34.23
CA VAL A 405 -34.09 -3.21 33.47
C VAL A 405 -34.56 -4.65 33.68
N ASP A 406 -34.42 -5.49 32.65
CA ASP A 406 -34.59 -6.92 32.78
C ASP A 406 -33.55 -7.48 33.77
N SER A 407 -34.00 -7.84 34.96
CA SER A 407 -33.12 -8.27 36.04
C SER A 407 -32.56 -9.67 35.82
N ASP A 408 -33.32 -10.56 35.17
CA ASP A 408 -32.87 -11.93 34.90
C ASP A 408 -31.77 -11.90 33.83
N GLU A 409 -31.99 -11.14 32.74
CA GLU A 409 -30.98 -10.96 31.70
C GLU A 409 -29.73 -10.25 32.24
N LEU A 410 -29.89 -9.21 33.07
CA LEU A 410 -28.76 -8.52 33.69
C LEU A 410 -27.91 -9.45 34.58
N LEU A 411 -28.55 -10.33 35.36
CA LEU A 411 -27.86 -11.30 36.20
C LEU A 411 -27.15 -12.38 35.36
N ASP A 412 -27.79 -12.85 34.29
CA ASP A 412 -27.19 -13.80 33.35
C ASP A 412 -25.93 -13.21 32.69
N ILE A 413 -25.98 -11.95 32.26
CA ILE A 413 -24.82 -11.23 31.71
C ILE A 413 -23.68 -11.23 32.72
N PHE A 414 -23.94 -10.79 33.96
CA PHE A 414 -22.88 -10.70 34.97
C PHE A 414 -22.34 -12.07 35.41
N SER A 415 -23.15 -13.12 35.33
CA SER A 415 -22.70 -14.48 35.58
C SER A 415 -21.60 -14.91 34.59
N ASN A 416 -21.69 -14.49 33.31
CA ASN A 416 -20.68 -14.76 32.28
C ASN A 416 -19.33 -14.09 32.56
N TYR A 417 -19.30 -13.06 33.41
CA TYR A 417 -18.10 -12.34 33.81
C TYR A 417 -17.57 -12.77 35.21
N ASP A 418 -18.04 -13.91 35.74
CA ASP A 418 -17.76 -14.42 37.09
C ASP A 418 -18.05 -13.41 38.20
N ALA A 419 -19.12 -12.62 38.06
CA ALA A 419 -19.46 -11.64 39.07
C ALA A 419 -19.82 -12.34 40.40
N LYS A 420 -19.28 -11.79 41.50
CA LYS A 420 -19.45 -12.39 42.85
C LYS A 420 -20.53 -11.71 43.68
N TRP A 421 -21.02 -10.56 43.25
CA TRP A 421 -21.98 -9.73 43.97
C TRP A 421 -23.20 -9.48 43.11
N ILE A 422 -24.29 -9.03 43.75
CA ILE A 422 -25.55 -8.72 43.08
C ILE A 422 -25.57 -7.22 42.74
N PRO A 423 -25.88 -6.84 41.48
CA PRO A 423 -26.00 -5.44 41.10
C PRO A 423 -27.24 -4.81 41.77
N THR A 424 -27.12 -3.53 42.13
CA THR A 424 -28.19 -2.70 42.67
C THR A 424 -28.12 -1.31 42.04
N LYS A 425 -29.22 -0.55 42.10
CA LYS A 425 -29.28 0.84 41.64
C LYS A 425 -28.16 1.73 42.17
N THR A 426 -27.72 1.49 43.41
CA THR A 426 -26.67 2.30 44.05
C THR A 426 -25.25 1.86 43.71
N ASN A 427 -25.04 0.60 43.29
CA ASN A 427 -23.71 0.06 43.06
C ASN A 427 -23.40 -0.20 41.56
N ILE A 428 -24.38 -0.16 40.66
CA ILE A 428 -24.24 -0.60 39.26
C ILE A 428 -23.06 0.04 38.52
N ASN A 429 -22.82 1.34 38.71
CA ASN A 429 -21.69 2.03 38.10
C ASN A 429 -20.35 1.47 38.60
N LEU A 430 -20.19 1.37 39.92
CA LEU A 430 -18.99 0.85 40.55
C LEU A 430 -18.75 -0.62 40.15
N PHE A 431 -19.82 -1.40 40.09
CA PHE A 431 -19.83 -2.81 39.74
C PHE A 431 -19.38 -3.04 38.29
N LEU A 432 -19.98 -2.30 37.35
CA LEU A 432 -19.63 -2.39 35.94
C LEU A 432 -18.19 -1.93 35.69
N ARG A 433 -17.74 -0.91 36.41
CA ARG A 433 -16.35 -0.44 36.39
C ARG A 433 -15.37 -1.50 36.89
N ASP A 434 -15.70 -2.25 37.95
CA ASP A 434 -14.87 -3.38 38.42
C ASP A 434 -14.75 -4.49 37.38
N ILE A 435 -15.87 -4.86 36.74
CA ILE A 435 -15.88 -5.86 35.66
C ILE A 435 -15.07 -5.36 34.47
N ALA A 436 -15.31 -4.13 34.03
CA ALA A 436 -14.56 -3.51 32.94
C ALA A 436 -13.05 -3.47 33.24
N HIS A 437 -12.66 -3.15 34.46
CA HIS A 437 -11.25 -3.18 34.87
C HIS A 437 -10.65 -4.60 34.84
N LYS A 438 -11.39 -5.60 35.34
CA LYS A 438 -10.97 -7.02 35.27
C LYS A 438 -10.73 -7.45 33.83
N GLU A 439 -11.71 -7.20 32.95
CA GLU A 439 -11.70 -7.69 31.57
C GLU A 439 -10.74 -6.92 30.66
N LEU A 440 -10.74 -5.59 30.72
CA LEU A 440 -9.98 -4.76 29.79
C LEU A 440 -8.54 -4.50 30.23
N ILE A 441 -8.24 -4.58 31.53
CA ILE A 441 -6.93 -4.20 32.10
C ILE A 441 -6.24 -5.37 32.81
N GLN A 442 -6.91 -6.03 33.77
CA GLN A 442 -6.25 -7.07 34.59
C GLN A 442 -5.95 -8.33 33.78
N LYS A 443 -6.94 -8.87 33.04
CA LYS A 443 -6.75 -10.05 32.19
C LYS A 443 -5.61 -9.88 31.16
N PRO A 444 -5.52 -8.78 30.41
CA PRO A 444 -4.42 -8.57 29.45
C PRO A 444 -3.15 -7.94 30.07
N ALA A 445 -3.01 -7.87 31.40
CA ALA A 445 -1.91 -7.14 32.05
C ALA A 445 -0.51 -7.57 31.59
N PHE A 446 -0.31 -8.86 31.31
CA PHE A 446 0.96 -9.35 30.75
C PHE A 446 1.25 -8.78 29.35
N VAL A 447 0.22 -8.68 28.49
CA VAL A 447 0.35 -8.06 27.15
C VAL A 447 0.59 -6.56 27.28
N ILE A 448 -0.13 -5.89 28.19
CA ILE A 448 0.07 -4.46 28.50
C ILE A 448 1.53 -4.20 28.88
N LYS A 449 2.10 -5.04 29.76
CA LYS A 449 3.51 -4.95 30.14
C LYS A 449 4.44 -5.10 28.94
N CYS A 450 4.21 -6.10 28.07
CA CYS A 450 5.04 -6.33 26.88
C CYS A 450 4.97 -5.14 25.91
N PHE A 451 3.77 -4.64 25.61
CA PHE A 451 3.56 -3.49 24.74
C PHE A 451 4.18 -2.23 25.33
N GLY A 452 3.95 -1.97 26.62
CA GLY A 452 4.49 -0.80 27.31
C GLY A 452 6.01 -0.75 27.30
N GLN A 453 6.69 -1.89 27.47
CA GLN A 453 8.16 -1.95 27.34
C GLN A 453 8.63 -1.55 25.94
N VAL A 454 7.94 -2.00 24.88
CA VAL A 454 8.30 -1.65 23.50
C VAL A 454 8.06 -0.17 23.23
N PHE A 455 6.90 0.35 23.62
CA PHE A 455 6.55 1.75 23.44
C PHE A 455 7.56 2.66 24.15
N GLN A 456 7.84 2.40 25.44
CA GLN A 456 8.80 3.20 26.22
C GLN A 456 10.23 3.18 25.66
N THR A 457 10.68 2.03 25.14
CA THR A 457 12.05 1.86 24.65
C THR A 457 12.28 2.53 23.29
N HIS A 458 11.28 2.50 22.40
CA HIS A 458 11.51 2.82 20.98
C HIS A 458 10.82 4.11 20.50
N SER A 459 9.95 4.70 21.31
CA SER A 459 9.23 5.92 20.91
C SER A 459 8.56 6.61 22.10
N ARG A 460 8.74 7.91 22.26
CA ARG A 460 7.80 8.69 23.09
C ARG A 460 6.54 8.93 22.27
N ILE A 461 5.59 8.00 22.35
CA ILE A 461 4.30 8.20 21.70
C ILE A 461 3.49 9.18 22.54
N SER A 462 3.05 10.28 21.93
CA SER A 462 2.16 11.21 22.60
C SER A 462 0.76 10.63 22.72
N THR A 463 0.23 10.59 23.94
CA THR A 463 -1.14 10.14 24.22
C THR A 463 -2.18 10.94 23.42
N SER A 464 -2.00 12.26 23.31
CA SER A 464 -2.93 13.11 22.58
C SER A 464 -2.91 12.83 21.07
N GLU A 465 -1.75 12.52 20.51
CA GLU A 465 -1.60 12.18 19.08
C GLU A 465 -2.27 10.85 18.76
N ILE A 466 -2.03 9.80 19.56
CA ILE A 466 -2.69 8.50 19.37
C ILE A 466 -4.21 8.65 19.47
N MET A 467 -4.71 9.36 20.49
CA MET A 467 -6.15 9.49 20.70
C MET A 467 -6.81 10.34 19.60
N ALA A 468 -6.14 11.38 19.11
CA ALA A 468 -6.59 12.13 17.95
C ALA A 468 -6.63 11.24 16.70
N LEU A 469 -5.59 10.42 16.49
CA LEU A 469 -5.52 9.50 15.36
C LEU A 469 -6.66 8.47 15.41
N PHE A 470 -6.93 7.86 16.56
CA PHE A 470 -8.05 6.92 16.76
C PHE A 470 -9.39 7.48 16.30
N ASN A 471 -9.64 8.78 16.49
CA ASN A 471 -10.89 9.41 16.07
C ASN A 471 -10.89 9.78 14.58
N ASN A 472 -9.75 10.24 14.07
CA ASN A 472 -9.62 10.72 12.70
C ASN A 472 -9.60 9.59 11.66
N ILE A 473 -9.10 8.41 12.03
CA ILE A 473 -8.97 7.28 11.10
C ILE A 473 -10.05 6.21 11.24
N LYS A 474 -11.10 6.45 12.05
CA LYS A 474 -12.29 5.58 12.00
C LYS A 474 -12.90 5.64 10.60
N PRO A 475 -13.28 4.51 9.98
CA PRO A 475 -13.87 4.44 8.65
C PRO A 475 -15.34 4.89 8.68
N SER A 476 -15.62 6.07 9.25
CA SER A 476 -16.94 6.70 9.24
C SER A 476 -17.16 7.42 7.92
N SER A 477 -18.43 7.63 7.53
CA SER A 477 -18.77 8.38 6.32
C SER A 477 -18.11 9.77 6.29
N LYS A 478 -18.08 10.47 7.43
CA LYS A 478 -17.43 11.78 7.58
C LYS A 478 -15.92 11.72 7.29
N ASN A 479 -15.20 10.83 7.98
CA ASN A 479 -13.75 10.73 7.86
C ASN A 479 -13.34 10.25 6.46
N CYS A 480 -14.09 9.30 5.91
CA CYS A 480 -13.88 8.77 4.56
C CYS A 480 -14.04 9.86 3.50
N LEU A 481 -15.15 10.61 3.54
CA LEU A 481 -15.41 11.67 2.58
C LEU A 481 -14.39 12.82 2.68
N ALA A 482 -13.85 13.09 3.87
CA ALA A 482 -12.82 14.10 4.05
C ALA A 482 -11.50 13.74 3.35
N LYS A 483 -11.28 12.46 3.02
CA LYS A 483 -10.11 11.95 2.32
C LYS A 483 -10.30 11.78 0.81
N ILE A 484 -11.51 11.96 0.29
CA ILE A 484 -11.80 11.71 -1.13
C ILE A 484 -11.91 13.04 -1.87
N HIS A 485 -11.09 13.21 -2.90
CA HIS A 485 -10.96 14.46 -3.67
C HIS A 485 -11.05 14.18 -5.17
N LEU A 486 -11.59 15.11 -5.96
CA LEU A 486 -11.51 15.04 -7.43
C LEU A 486 -10.14 15.52 -7.89
N GLN A 487 -9.46 14.76 -8.77
CA GLN A 487 -8.11 15.11 -9.23
C GLN A 487 -8.08 16.44 -10.02
N ASN A 488 -9.10 16.70 -10.85
CA ASN A 488 -9.22 17.90 -11.66
C ASN A 488 -10.52 18.67 -11.33
N ALA A 489 -10.61 19.21 -10.11
CA ALA A 489 -11.81 19.92 -9.63
C ALA A 489 -12.21 21.14 -10.50
N ASN A 490 -11.31 21.66 -11.34
CA ASN A 490 -11.55 22.80 -12.21
C ASN A 490 -12.15 22.43 -13.58
N GLU A 491 -12.11 21.14 -13.95
CA GLU A 491 -12.57 20.61 -15.24
C GLU A 491 -13.80 19.70 -15.08
N THR A 492 -14.74 20.12 -14.23
CA THR A 492 -15.95 19.34 -13.92
C THR A 492 -17.00 19.43 -15.02
N THR A 493 -17.38 18.27 -15.56
CA THR A 493 -18.57 18.13 -16.43
C THR A 493 -19.78 17.64 -15.61
N PRO A 494 -21.01 17.74 -16.14
CA PRO A 494 -22.18 17.14 -15.49
C PRO A 494 -22.00 15.64 -15.20
N GLN A 495 -21.42 14.91 -16.15
CA GLN A 495 -21.10 13.48 -16.00
C GLN A 495 -20.12 13.22 -14.85
N ILE A 496 -19.02 14.00 -14.77
CA ILE A 496 -18.04 13.88 -13.67
C ILE A 496 -18.71 14.14 -12.32
N THR A 497 -19.52 15.19 -12.26
CA THR A 497 -20.23 15.58 -11.03
C THR A 497 -21.22 14.50 -10.59
N GLU A 498 -21.90 13.86 -11.54
CA GLU A 498 -22.83 12.76 -11.30
C GLU A 498 -22.12 11.51 -10.76
N ILE A 499 -21.08 11.02 -11.44
CA ILE A 499 -20.33 9.82 -11.00
C ILE A 499 -19.66 10.06 -9.66
N TYR A 500 -19.07 11.25 -9.46
CA TYR A 500 -18.53 11.62 -8.16
C TYR A 500 -19.62 11.72 -7.08
N GLY A 501 -20.82 12.16 -7.47
CA GLY A 501 -22.02 12.11 -6.64
C GLY A 501 -22.39 10.69 -6.22
N TYR A 502 -22.33 9.73 -7.15
CA TYR A 502 -22.55 8.31 -6.87
C TYR A 502 -21.54 7.74 -5.88
N LEU A 503 -20.25 8.04 -6.04
CA LEU A 503 -19.23 7.64 -5.06
C LEU A 503 -19.52 8.21 -3.67
N LYS A 504 -19.78 9.52 -3.57
CA LYS A 504 -20.09 10.15 -2.28
C LYS A 504 -21.35 9.56 -1.63
N LYS A 505 -22.37 9.26 -2.43
CA LYS A 505 -23.60 8.62 -1.97
C LYS A 505 -23.32 7.21 -1.47
N PHE A 506 -22.53 6.42 -2.21
CA PHE A 506 -22.12 5.07 -1.82
C PHE A 506 -21.43 5.06 -0.45
N ILE A 507 -20.42 5.92 -0.24
CA ILE A 507 -19.67 6.00 1.04
C ILE A 507 -20.58 6.36 2.23
N LYS A 508 -21.65 7.14 2.00
CA LYS A 508 -22.63 7.50 3.03
C LYS A 508 -23.59 6.35 3.37
N GLU A 509 -23.97 5.54 2.39
CA GLU A 509 -24.99 4.49 2.55
C GLU A 509 -24.45 3.16 3.09
N VAL A 510 -23.20 2.81 2.79
CA VAL A 510 -22.63 1.52 3.20
C VAL A 510 -22.22 1.49 4.68
N ASP A 511 -21.88 0.32 5.21
CA ASP A 511 -21.41 0.15 6.59
C ASP A 511 -19.90 0.44 6.76
N ASP A 512 -19.42 0.40 8.01
CA ASP A 512 -18.00 0.62 8.33
C ASP A 512 -17.09 -0.43 7.69
N SER A 513 -17.55 -1.68 7.57
CA SER A 513 -16.81 -2.78 6.96
C SER A 513 -16.56 -2.53 5.48
N THR A 514 -17.61 -2.15 4.74
CA THR A 514 -17.53 -1.84 3.31
C THR A 514 -16.72 -0.58 3.06
N ARG A 515 -16.80 0.43 3.94
CA ARG A 515 -15.90 1.60 3.90
C ARG A 515 -14.45 1.19 4.09
N SER A 516 -14.17 0.28 5.01
CA SER A 516 -12.82 -0.23 5.25
C SER A 516 -12.28 -0.97 4.02
N ALA A 517 -13.10 -1.85 3.42
CA ALA A 517 -12.76 -2.52 2.16
C ALA A 517 -12.50 -1.52 1.02
N PHE A 518 -13.31 -0.47 0.91
CA PHE A 518 -13.10 0.60 -0.08
C PHE A 518 -11.76 1.32 0.10
N PHE A 519 -11.38 1.68 1.33
CA PHE A 519 -10.09 2.32 1.58
C PHE A 519 -8.93 1.38 1.30
N ARG A 520 -9.07 0.10 1.66
CA ARG A 520 -8.06 -0.92 1.38
C ARG A 520 -7.87 -1.07 -0.13
N PHE A 521 -8.96 -1.09 -0.88
CA PHE A 521 -8.95 -1.13 -2.35
C PHE A 521 -8.20 0.06 -2.96
N CYS A 522 -8.45 1.27 -2.45
CA CYS A 522 -7.86 2.49 -3.03
C CYS A 522 -6.43 2.77 -2.56
N THR A 523 -6.03 2.34 -1.36
CA THR A 523 -4.80 2.82 -0.69
C THR A 523 -3.94 1.72 -0.08
N GLY A 524 -4.40 0.48 -0.09
CA GLY A 524 -3.83 -0.63 0.67
C GLY A 524 -4.19 -0.60 2.16
N SER A 525 -4.68 0.51 2.72
CA SER A 525 -5.06 0.60 4.14
C SER A 525 -6.56 0.42 4.32
N ASP A 526 -7.01 -0.45 5.21
CA ASP A 526 -8.42 -0.55 5.60
C ASP A 526 -8.94 0.68 6.37
N LEU A 527 -8.07 1.66 6.64
CA LEU A 527 -8.36 2.90 7.35
C LEU A 527 -8.08 4.14 6.47
N PRO A 528 -8.86 5.24 6.65
CA PRO A 528 -8.65 6.54 5.99
C PRO A 528 -7.39 7.30 6.46
N THR A 529 -6.22 6.69 6.27
CA THR A 529 -4.91 7.27 6.61
C THR A 529 -4.36 8.19 5.52
N ARG A 530 -4.77 7.99 4.26
CA ARG A 530 -4.32 8.77 3.10
C ARG A 530 -5.49 9.32 2.30
N ASP A 531 -5.20 10.37 1.54
CA ASP A 531 -6.14 10.93 0.56
C ASP A 531 -6.26 10.01 -0.66
N ILE A 532 -7.47 10.00 -1.24
CA ILE A 532 -7.83 9.33 -2.47
C ILE A 532 -8.20 10.40 -3.50
N TYR A 533 -7.52 10.40 -4.63
CA TYR A 533 -7.83 11.26 -5.76
C TYR A 533 -8.65 10.48 -6.78
N VAL A 534 -9.79 11.03 -7.18
CA VAL A 534 -10.73 10.39 -8.10
C VAL A 534 -10.55 10.98 -9.49
N SER A 535 -10.29 10.09 -10.46
CA SER A 535 -10.25 10.39 -11.89
C SER A 535 -11.44 9.71 -12.57
N ILE A 536 -12.15 10.44 -13.43
CA ILE A 536 -13.26 9.88 -14.20
C ILE A 536 -12.76 9.56 -15.61
N ILE A 537 -12.74 8.28 -15.96
CA ILE A 537 -12.18 7.77 -17.22
C ILE A 537 -13.28 7.33 -18.18
N ASN A 538 -13.00 7.40 -19.48
CA ASN A 538 -13.94 6.93 -20.50
C ASN A 538 -13.67 5.46 -20.85
N THR A 539 -14.30 4.55 -20.12
CA THR A 539 -14.27 3.10 -20.38
C THR A 539 -15.69 2.57 -20.52
N THR A 540 -15.90 1.63 -21.45
CA THR A 540 -17.23 1.10 -21.80
C THR A 540 -17.19 -0.41 -22.03
N GLY A 541 -18.37 -1.05 -22.01
CA GLY A 541 -18.52 -2.50 -22.24
C GLY A 541 -17.84 -3.34 -21.16
N PHE A 542 -17.25 -4.48 -21.56
CA PHE A 542 -16.57 -5.40 -20.63
C PHE A 542 -15.32 -4.83 -19.94
N GLY A 543 -14.81 -3.68 -20.41
CA GLY A 543 -13.70 -2.96 -19.76
C GLY A 543 -14.14 -1.96 -18.69
N ARG A 544 -15.45 -1.83 -18.43
CA ARG A 544 -15.97 -0.97 -17.35
C ARG A 544 -15.68 -1.62 -16.00
N VAL A 545 -14.67 -1.11 -15.31
CA VAL A 545 -14.36 -1.50 -13.94
C VAL A 545 -13.72 -0.31 -13.20
N PRO A 546 -14.07 -0.06 -11.93
CA PRO A 546 -13.29 0.75 -11.01
C PRO A 546 -11.85 0.22 -10.87
N ILE A 547 -10.85 1.10 -10.91
CA ILE A 547 -9.45 0.72 -10.77
C ILE A 547 -8.82 1.51 -9.63
N GLY A 548 -8.26 0.80 -8.65
CA GLY A 548 -7.57 1.38 -7.50
C GLY A 548 -6.05 1.27 -7.65
N HIS A 549 -5.36 2.40 -7.56
CA HIS A 549 -3.91 2.47 -7.55
C HIS A 549 -3.41 2.75 -6.13
N THR A 550 -3.15 1.68 -5.37
CA THR A 550 -2.87 1.75 -3.92
C THR A 550 -1.65 2.60 -3.54
N CYS A 551 -0.62 2.63 -4.40
CA CYS A 551 0.60 3.40 -4.18
C CYS A 551 0.39 4.91 -4.34
N SER A 552 -0.39 5.34 -5.32
CA SER A 552 -0.64 6.76 -5.63
C SER A 552 -1.89 7.31 -4.96
N GLY A 553 -2.76 6.44 -4.43
CA GLY A 553 -4.08 6.84 -3.92
C GLY A 553 -5.01 7.33 -5.03
N LEU A 554 -4.82 6.87 -6.27
CA LEU A 554 -5.69 7.21 -7.40
C LEU A 554 -6.81 6.17 -7.54
N LEU A 555 -8.04 6.64 -7.66
CA LEU A 555 -9.21 5.83 -8.00
C LEU A 555 -9.73 6.27 -9.36
N GLU A 556 -9.67 5.39 -10.34
CA GLU A 556 -10.27 5.62 -11.65
C GLU A 556 -11.68 5.05 -11.69
N LEU A 557 -12.66 5.90 -12.00
CA LEU A 557 -14.05 5.51 -12.13
C LEU A 557 -14.53 5.69 -13.58
N PRO A 558 -15.14 4.66 -14.18
CA PRO A 558 -15.78 4.79 -15.49
C PRO A 558 -16.86 5.88 -15.52
N SER A 559 -16.88 6.70 -16.57
CA SER A 559 -17.92 7.70 -16.82
C SER A 559 -19.26 7.08 -17.28
N SER A 560 -19.25 5.80 -17.64
CA SER A 560 -20.33 5.08 -18.31
C SER A 560 -21.34 4.42 -17.37
N TYR A 561 -21.36 4.77 -16.08
CA TYR A 561 -22.42 4.33 -15.19
C TYR A 561 -23.72 5.06 -15.50
N GLU A 562 -24.76 4.29 -15.77
CA GLU A 562 -26.08 4.80 -16.15
C GLU A 562 -26.87 5.33 -14.95
N ASN A 563 -26.62 4.77 -13.76
CA ASN A 563 -27.28 5.17 -12.53
C ASN A 563 -26.52 4.67 -11.29
N PHE A 564 -26.91 5.20 -10.13
CA PHE A 564 -26.33 4.83 -8.84
C PHE A 564 -26.47 3.34 -8.49
N VAL A 565 -27.55 2.67 -8.91
CA VAL A 565 -27.82 1.28 -8.54
C VAL A 565 -26.79 0.35 -9.19
N VAL A 566 -26.49 0.58 -10.48
CA VAL A 566 -25.43 -0.15 -11.21
C VAL A 566 -24.07 0.12 -10.58
N PHE A 567 -23.73 1.40 -10.34
CA PHE A 567 -22.48 1.78 -9.67
C PHE A 567 -22.31 1.06 -8.32
N ARG A 568 -23.33 1.13 -7.45
CA ARG A 568 -23.30 0.49 -6.14
C ARG A 568 -23.13 -1.02 -6.25
N SER A 569 -23.83 -1.67 -7.17
CA SER A 569 -23.73 -3.12 -7.36
C SER A 569 -22.32 -3.53 -7.79
N GLU A 570 -21.76 -2.87 -8.80
CA GLU A 570 -20.41 -3.21 -9.31
C GLU A 570 -19.34 -2.91 -8.28
N MET A 571 -19.38 -1.74 -7.62
CA MET A 571 -18.46 -1.42 -6.53
C MET A 571 -18.54 -2.45 -5.39
N THR A 572 -19.75 -2.83 -4.95
CA THR A 572 -19.91 -3.80 -3.85
C THR A 572 -19.34 -5.17 -4.23
N ASN A 573 -19.62 -5.65 -5.45
CA ASN A 573 -19.12 -6.93 -5.93
C ASN A 573 -17.60 -6.97 -5.98
N ILE A 574 -16.96 -5.87 -6.39
CA ILE A 574 -15.50 -5.74 -6.40
C ILE A 574 -14.99 -5.76 -4.97
N LEU A 575 -15.55 -4.95 -4.07
CA LEU A 575 -15.07 -4.88 -2.69
C LEU A 575 -15.23 -6.20 -1.93
N GLN A 576 -16.21 -7.02 -2.29
CA GLN A 576 -16.42 -8.33 -1.67
C GLN A 576 -15.44 -9.40 -2.15
N SER A 577 -14.76 -9.22 -3.29
CA SER A 577 -13.86 -10.26 -3.82
C SER A 577 -12.60 -10.45 -2.98
N ASN A 578 -12.21 -9.46 -2.15
CA ASN A 578 -11.06 -9.46 -1.21
C ASN A 578 -9.68 -9.85 -1.80
N VAL A 579 -9.62 -10.14 -3.10
CA VAL A 579 -8.42 -10.40 -3.89
C VAL A 579 -8.56 -9.51 -5.13
N TRP A 580 -7.78 -8.44 -5.13
CA TRP A 580 -7.80 -7.46 -6.20
C TRP A 580 -6.48 -7.55 -6.95
N VAL A 581 -6.56 -7.74 -8.28
CA VAL A 581 -5.40 -7.49 -9.14
C VAL A 581 -5.24 -5.98 -9.18
N MET A 582 -4.39 -5.46 -8.29
CA MET A 582 -4.12 -4.04 -8.22
C MET A 582 -3.25 -3.65 -9.41
N ASP A 583 -3.71 -2.69 -10.23
CA ASP A 583 -2.84 -2.05 -11.22
C ASP A 583 -1.87 -1.12 -10.48
N ILE A 584 -0.72 -1.68 -10.11
CA ILE A 584 0.36 -0.97 -9.43
C ILE A 584 1.31 -0.50 -10.53
N VAL A 585 1.05 0.71 -11.05
CA VAL A 585 1.85 1.36 -12.11
C VAL A 585 3.06 2.08 -11.53
#